data_AF-A0A7W2IES7-F1
#
_entry.id   AF-A0A7W2IES7-F1
#
_cell.length_a   1.000
_cell.length_b   1.000
_cell.length_c   1.000
_cell.angle_alpha   90.00
_cell.angle_beta   90.00
_cell.angle_gamma   90.00
#
_symmetry.space_group_name_H-M   'P 1'
#
loop_
_entity.id
_entity.type
_entity.pdbx_description
1 polymer ?
#
loop_
_entity_poly.entity_id
_entity_poly.type
_entity_poly.pdbx_seq_one_letter_code
_entity_poly.pdbx_strand_id
1 'polypeptide(L)'
;YALVALPGYDFGQREHLALLLVLPYLAEAARRADGAAAPRGARLAVAAWATVGIALKPHFLLVPLLVEMVVLARVRRRPGAGMVLMAALLATYGVAVLWLTPDYLPMMRLFSRAYWHYGSDSWFDFLRVPQCQNALILVACHWALRPAPRAPGHVLSAAALGFAVAAIVQHKGWSYHWYPVLALGWLLFAQAGAVAVAQRVWRGRPLAPAIAAALAVGLAGLALLMAPRDGQRANPYPAMLGPAIGALGGGPVLVLASPLRVAYPLVTQPGIGATARFPSMGLVAAAWQTGDVAVGDYLRHTLAQDVRARPPRLLIVETAPYGLPPGFDYLAYFGREPALGRLFQRCRQVGVVGEFRILQVAPAPVVSEMQHRP
;
A
#
# COMPACT_ATOMS: atom_id res chain seq x y z
N TYR A 1 -10.56 14.63 10.05
CA TYR A 1 -11.29 13.40 9.73
C TYR A 1 -10.65 12.61 8.61
N ALA A 2 -10.72 13.10 7.35
CA ALA A 2 -10.28 12.35 6.17
C ALA A 2 -8.86 11.79 6.28
N LEU A 3 -7.90 12.55 6.82
CA LEU A 3 -6.48 12.14 6.94
C LEU A 3 -6.10 11.43 8.25
N VAL A 4 -6.98 11.36 9.24
CA VAL A 4 -6.58 10.91 10.59
C VAL A 4 -7.43 9.74 11.03
N ALA A 5 -8.75 9.88 10.98
CA ALA A 5 -9.66 8.84 11.45
C ALA A 5 -10.10 7.90 10.33
N LEU A 6 -10.45 8.45 9.15
CA LEU A 6 -10.94 7.66 8.02
C LEU A 6 -9.99 6.55 7.53
N PRO A 7 -8.65 6.69 7.53
CA PRO A 7 -7.77 5.61 7.08
C PRO A 7 -7.93 4.32 7.88
N GLY A 8 -8.20 4.41 9.19
CA GLY A 8 -8.32 3.23 10.06
C GLY A 8 -7.14 2.26 9.90
N TYR A 9 -7.42 1.02 9.52
CA TYR A 9 -6.42 0.00 9.20
C TYR A 9 -5.44 0.39 8.07
N ASP A 10 -5.87 1.23 7.14
CA ASP A 10 -5.07 1.71 6.00
C ASP A 10 -4.23 2.97 6.37
N PHE A 11 -4.16 3.33 7.64
CA PHE A 11 -3.33 4.44 8.12
C PHE A 11 -1.84 4.20 7.82
N GLY A 12 -1.16 5.24 7.35
CA GLY A 12 0.27 5.19 6.98
C GLY A 12 0.57 4.46 5.66
N GLN A 13 -0.45 3.97 4.93
CA GLN A 13 -0.24 3.42 3.59
C GLN A 13 0.26 4.49 2.61
N ARG A 14 0.93 4.07 1.54
CA ARG A 14 1.50 4.97 0.52
C ARG A 14 0.44 5.91 -0.07
N GLU A 15 -0.76 5.41 -0.30
CA GLU A 15 -1.93 6.15 -0.77
C GLU A 15 -2.36 7.25 0.20
N HIS A 16 -2.37 6.92 1.49
CA HIS A 16 -2.69 7.88 2.53
C HIS A 16 -1.65 9.00 2.59
N LEU A 17 -0.36 8.65 2.56
CA LEU A 17 0.72 9.62 2.52
C LEU A 17 0.69 10.47 1.25
N ALA A 18 0.40 9.87 0.09
CA ALA A 18 0.28 10.59 -1.17
C ALA A 18 -0.84 11.64 -1.11
N LEU A 19 -2.03 11.27 -0.60
CA LEU A 19 -3.13 12.22 -0.41
C LEU A 19 -2.73 13.37 0.53
N LEU A 20 -2.15 13.05 1.69
CA LEU A 20 -1.69 14.04 2.67
C LEU A 20 -0.77 15.08 2.02
N LEU A 21 0.20 14.62 1.23
CA LEU A 21 1.22 15.44 0.59
C LEU A 21 0.68 16.24 -0.61
N VAL A 22 -0.34 15.72 -1.30
CA VAL A 22 -0.93 16.33 -2.49
C VAL A 22 -2.05 17.33 -2.15
N LEU A 23 -2.70 17.22 -0.99
CA LEU A 23 -3.81 18.12 -0.60
C LEU A 23 -3.48 19.62 -0.64
N PRO A 24 -2.32 20.10 -0.14
CA PRO A 24 -1.95 21.51 -0.27
C PRO A 24 -1.87 21.96 -1.74
N TYR A 25 -1.42 21.06 -2.63
CA TYR A 25 -1.38 21.31 -4.07
C TYR A 25 -2.77 21.41 -4.68
N LEU A 26 -3.72 20.57 -4.26
CA LEU A 26 -5.11 20.68 -4.71
C LEU A 26 -5.75 22.01 -4.28
N ALA A 27 -5.48 22.47 -3.07
CA ALA A 27 -5.97 23.76 -2.59
C ALA A 27 -5.36 24.93 -3.38
N GLU A 28 -4.06 24.88 -3.67
CA GLU A 28 -3.38 25.87 -4.49
C GLU A 28 -3.89 25.87 -5.94
N ALA A 29 -4.09 24.70 -6.54
CA ALA A 29 -4.65 24.54 -7.88
C ALA A 29 -6.09 25.07 -7.97
N ALA A 30 -6.92 24.83 -6.95
CA ALA A 30 -8.26 25.38 -6.88
C ALA A 30 -8.24 26.92 -6.84
N ARG A 31 -7.36 27.52 -6.03
CA ARG A 31 -7.18 28.98 -6.00
C ARG A 31 -6.74 29.53 -7.35
N ARG A 32 -5.77 28.86 -8.00
CA ARG A 32 -5.32 29.24 -9.35
C ARG A 32 -6.44 29.17 -10.35
N ALA A 33 -7.27 28.13 -10.32
CA ALA A 33 -8.41 27.96 -11.20
C ALA A 33 -9.51 29.03 -11.00
N ASP A 34 -9.54 29.71 -9.85
CA ASP A 34 -10.36 30.90 -9.61
C ASP A 34 -9.61 32.22 -9.91
N GLY A 35 -8.43 32.15 -10.55
CA GLY A 35 -7.62 33.31 -10.92
C GLY A 35 -6.77 33.90 -9.80
N ALA A 36 -6.82 33.34 -8.59
CA ALA A 36 -6.03 33.80 -7.45
C ALA A 36 -4.66 33.10 -7.39
N ALA A 37 -3.58 33.88 -7.36
CA ALA A 37 -2.23 33.34 -7.22
C ALA A 37 -1.79 33.33 -5.75
N ALA A 38 -1.17 32.23 -5.31
CA ALA A 38 -0.41 32.21 -4.06
C ALA A 38 1.00 32.82 -4.27
N PRO A 39 1.66 33.32 -3.21
CA PRO A 39 3.06 33.76 -3.27
C PRO A 39 3.96 32.69 -3.89
N ARG A 40 5.00 33.11 -4.63
CA ARG A 40 5.89 32.18 -5.35
C ARG A 40 6.50 31.12 -4.43
N GLY A 41 6.97 31.51 -3.24
CA GLY A 41 7.53 30.58 -2.26
C GLY A 41 6.54 29.48 -1.83
N ALA A 42 5.29 29.85 -1.53
CA ALA A 42 4.25 28.89 -1.18
C ALA A 42 3.95 27.91 -2.32
N ARG A 43 3.90 28.39 -3.58
CA ARG A 43 3.69 27.53 -4.75
C ARG A 43 4.81 26.53 -4.96
N LEU A 44 6.06 26.96 -4.80
CA LEU A 44 7.23 26.09 -4.93
C LEU A 44 7.26 25.05 -3.80
N ALA A 45 7.00 25.46 -2.56
CA ALA A 45 6.94 24.55 -1.42
C ALA A 45 5.86 23.48 -1.62
N VAL A 46 4.63 23.90 -1.95
CA VAL A 46 3.52 22.99 -2.21
C VAL A 46 3.81 22.02 -3.36
N ALA A 47 4.45 22.48 -4.43
CA ALA A 47 4.88 21.61 -5.53
C ALA A 47 5.93 20.59 -5.09
N ALA A 48 6.92 21.00 -4.28
CA ALA A 48 7.94 20.08 -3.75
C ALA A 48 7.31 19.01 -2.84
N TRP A 49 6.41 19.40 -1.93
CA TRP A 49 5.68 18.47 -1.06
C TRP A 49 4.83 17.47 -1.87
N ALA A 50 4.06 17.97 -2.84
CA ALA A 50 3.26 17.11 -3.71
C ALA A 50 4.15 16.16 -4.51
N THR A 51 5.32 16.61 -4.97
CA THR A 51 6.28 15.74 -5.70
C THR A 51 6.65 14.51 -4.89
N VAL A 52 6.89 14.64 -3.58
CA VAL A 52 7.17 13.48 -2.70
C VAL A 52 5.99 12.50 -2.71
N GLY A 53 4.76 13.00 -2.59
CA GLY A 53 3.55 12.17 -2.61
C GLY A 53 3.33 11.46 -3.95
N ILE A 54 3.56 12.16 -5.06
CA ILE A 54 3.43 11.61 -6.41
C ILE A 54 4.53 10.58 -6.69
N ALA A 55 5.75 10.83 -6.24
CA ALA A 55 6.89 9.92 -6.43
C ALA A 55 6.71 8.56 -5.74
N LEU A 56 5.81 8.44 -4.75
CA LEU A 56 5.51 7.16 -4.08
C LEU A 56 4.98 6.09 -5.04
N LYS A 57 4.26 6.49 -6.11
CA LYS A 57 3.79 5.58 -7.16
C LYS A 57 3.73 6.31 -8.51
N PRO A 58 4.33 5.75 -9.59
CA PRO A 58 4.24 6.35 -10.93
C PRO A 58 2.80 6.64 -11.39
N HIS A 59 1.84 5.79 -11.02
CA HIS A 59 0.42 5.96 -11.33
C HIS A 59 -0.17 7.27 -10.81
N PHE A 60 0.37 7.84 -9.73
CA PHE A 60 -0.13 9.10 -9.17
C PHE A 60 0.16 10.31 -10.06
N LEU A 61 1.03 10.21 -11.07
CA LEU A 61 1.21 11.26 -12.09
C LEU A 61 -0.10 11.67 -12.75
N LEU A 62 -1.09 10.77 -12.82
CA LEU A 62 -2.44 11.09 -13.32
C LEU A 62 -3.12 12.21 -12.53
N VAL A 63 -2.82 12.35 -11.24
CA VAL A 63 -3.44 13.37 -10.37
C VAL A 63 -3.07 14.80 -10.82
N PRO A 64 -1.79 15.22 -10.82
CA PRO A 64 -1.44 16.56 -11.30
C PRO A 64 -1.76 16.75 -12.78
N LEU A 65 -1.68 15.71 -13.63
CA LEU A 65 -2.07 15.83 -15.04
C LEU A 65 -3.54 16.24 -15.20
N LEU A 66 -4.47 15.52 -14.56
CA LEU A 66 -5.89 15.84 -14.64
C LEU A 66 -6.23 17.18 -13.95
N VAL A 67 -5.60 17.48 -12.82
CA VAL A 67 -5.81 18.74 -12.09
C VAL A 67 -5.32 19.93 -12.89
N GLU A 68 -4.13 19.89 -13.48
CA GLU A 68 -3.63 20.98 -14.31
C GLU A 68 -4.47 21.15 -15.58
N MET A 69 -5.01 20.08 -16.17
CA MET A 69 -5.96 20.22 -17.29
C MET A 69 -7.19 21.04 -16.89
N VAL A 70 -7.73 20.87 -15.68
CA VAL A 70 -8.82 21.71 -15.16
C VAL A 70 -8.39 23.16 -15.00
N VAL A 71 -7.20 23.42 -14.45
CA VAL A 71 -6.68 24.78 -14.26
C VAL A 71 -6.46 25.47 -15.62
N LEU A 72 -5.86 24.75 -16.58
CA LEU A 72 -5.63 25.21 -17.95
C LEU A 72 -6.95 25.53 -18.66
N ALA A 73 -7.95 24.66 -18.55
CA ALA A 73 -9.26 24.88 -19.17
C ALA A 73 -9.97 26.14 -18.64
N ARG A 74 -9.77 26.48 -17.35
CA ARG A 74 -10.42 27.63 -16.71
C ARG A 74 -9.72 28.96 -16.94
N VAL A 75 -8.39 28.99 -16.85
CA VAL A 75 -7.62 30.26 -16.85
C VAL A 75 -6.79 30.44 -18.12
N ARG A 76 -6.61 29.39 -18.93
CA ARG A 76 -5.86 29.40 -20.20
C ARG A 76 -4.43 29.96 -20.10
N ARG A 77 -3.78 29.80 -18.95
CA ARG A 77 -2.39 30.24 -18.71
C ARG A 77 -1.45 29.05 -18.70
N ARG A 78 -0.20 29.23 -19.15
CA ARG A 78 0.82 28.18 -19.12
C ARG A 78 1.11 27.67 -17.69
N PRO A 79 1.62 26.44 -17.53
CA PRO A 79 2.02 25.91 -16.24
C PRO A 79 3.00 26.84 -15.52
N GLY A 80 2.76 27.11 -14.24
CA GLY A 80 3.61 27.99 -13.44
C GLY A 80 4.90 27.33 -12.97
N ALA A 81 5.76 28.10 -12.31
CA ALA A 81 7.04 27.63 -11.77
C ALA A 81 6.93 26.40 -10.85
N GLY A 82 5.82 26.24 -10.12
CA GLY A 82 5.56 25.05 -9.30
C GLY A 82 5.48 23.76 -10.12
N MET A 83 4.80 23.78 -11.27
CA MET A 83 4.68 22.60 -12.14
C MET A 83 6.02 22.26 -12.79
N VAL A 84 6.79 23.27 -13.19
CA VAL A 84 8.16 23.09 -13.72
C VAL A 84 9.05 22.46 -12.65
N LEU A 85 8.98 22.94 -11.40
CA LEU A 85 9.72 22.35 -10.29
C LEU A 85 9.32 20.90 -10.05
N MET A 86 8.01 20.61 -10.00
CA MET A 86 7.51 19.24 -9.81
C MET A 86 8.01 18.29 -10.91
N ALA A 87 7.92 18.71 -12.18
CA ALA A 87 8.43 17.93 -13.30
C ALA A 87 9.95 17.69 -13.20
N ALA A 88 10.73 18.73 -12.86
CA ALA A 88 12.17 18.63 -12.69
C ALA A 88 12.57 17.69 -11.54
N LEU A 89 11.88 17.76 -10.40
CA LEU A 89 12.12 16.88 -9.25
C LEU A 89 11.75 15.43 -9.55
N LEU A 90 10.62 15.18 -10.23
CA LEU A 90 10.22 13.84 -10.66
C LEU A 90 11.21 13.24 -11.67
N ALA A 91 11.66 14.03 -12.64
CA ALA A 91 12.69 13.61 -13.60
C ALA A 91 14.01 13.30 -12.88
N THR A 92 14.43 14.16 -11.96
CA THR A 92 15.63 13.95 -11.15
C THR A 92 15.53 12.68 -10.31
N TYR A 93 14.38 12.42 -9.69
CA TYR A 93 14.13 11.19 -8.95
C TYR A 93 14.19 9.95 -9.86
N GLY A 94 13.58 10.01 -11.05
CA GLY A 94 13.65 8.93 -12.04
C GLY A 94 15.08 8.63 -12.47
N VAL A 95 15.88 9.66 -12.77
CA VAL A 95 17.30 9.52 -13.10
C VAL A 95 18.08 8.93 -11.91
N ALA A 96 17.81 9.40 -10.69
CA ALA A 96 18.47 8.90 -9.48
C ALA A 96 18.15 7.41 -9.25
N VAL A 97 16.92 6.96 -9.48
CA VAL A 97 16.56 5.54 -9.41
C VAL A 97 17.39 4.75 -10.44
N LEU A 98 17.42 5.19 -11.70
CA LEU A 98 18.15 4.46 -12.74
C LEU A 98 19.67 4.45 -12.52
N TRP A 99 20.23 5.49 -11.91
CA TRP A 99 21.67 5.61 -11.69
C TRP A 99 22.15 4.97 -10.39
N LEU A 100 21.41 5.16 -9.28
CA LEU A 100 21.80 4.64 -7.95
C LEU A 100 21.34 3.21 -7.72
N THR A 101 20.37 2.70 -8.49
CA THR A 101 19.86 1.33 -8.35
C THR A 101 19.96 0.57 -9.68
N PRO A 102 21.18 0.14 -10.09
CA PRO A 102 21.40 -0.49 -11.41
C PRO A 102 20.58 -1.78 -11.60
N ASP A 103 20.29 -2.49 -10.51
CA ASP A 103 19.48 -3.73 -10.54
C ASP A 103 17.97 -3.48 -10.68
N TYR A 104 17.50 -2.23 -10.64
CA TYR A 104 16.08 -1.91 -10.69
C TYR A 104 15.39 -2.45 -11.94
N LEU A 105 15.94 -2.19 -13.13
CA LEU A 105 15.35 -2.65 -14.39
C LEU A 105 15.42 -4.19 -14.55
N PRO A 106 16.56 -4.87 -14.26
CA PRO A 106 16.61 -6.32 -14.20
C PRO A 106 15.57 -6.93 -13.26
N MET A 107 15.45 -6.41 -12.03
CA MET A 107 14.48 -6.91 -11.04
C MET A 107 13.04 -6.65 -11.50
N MET A 108 12.75 -5.48 -12.07
CA MET A 108 11.44 -5.19 -12.62
C MET A 108 11.08 -6.17 -13.75
N ARG A 109 12.01 -6.45 -14.66
CA ARG A 109 11.81 -7.45 -15.72
C ARG A 109 11.55 -8.84 -15.15
N LEU A 110 12.34 -9.27 -14.17
CA LEU A 110 12.18 -10.57 -13.52
C LEU A 110 10.81 -10.72 -12.83
N PHE A 111 10.39 -9.73 -12.06
CA PHE A 111 9.21 -9.87 -11.19
C PHE A 111 7.90 -9.34 -11.78
N SER A 112 7.94 -8.47 -12.80
CA SER A 112 6.75 -7.78 -13.33
C SER A 112 5.61 -8.72 -13.71
N ARG A 113 5.90 -9.82 -14.42
CA ARG A 113 4.88 -10.80 -14.84
C ARG A 113 4.23 -11.49 -13.65
N ALA A 114 5.03 -12.00 -12.72
CA ALA A 114 4.55 -12.62 -11.49
C ALA A 114 3.73 -11.62 -10.66
N TYR A 115 4.25 -10.41 -10.46
CA TYR A 115 3.58 -9.35 -9.69
C TYR A 115 2.26 -8.90 -10.33
N TRP A 116 2.19 -8.85 -11.66
CA TRP A 116 0.96 -8.49 -12.37
C TRP A 116 -0.20 -9.43 -12.01
N HIS A 117 0.04 -10.74 -11.99
CA HIS A 117 -0.98 -11.76 -11.69
C HIS A 117 -1.23 -11.95 -10.19
N TYR A 118 -0.33 -11.48 -9.34
CA TYR A 118 -0.43 -11.69 -7.89
C TYR A 118 -1.65 -10.96 -7.28
N GLY A 119 -2.60 -11.72 -6.72
CA GLY A 119 -3.73 -11.16 -5.96
C GLY A 119 -4.80 -10.47 -6.80
N SER A 120 -5.00 -10.95 -8.03
CA SER A 120 -6.01 -10.44 -8.98
C SER A 120 -6.53 -11.57 -9.86
N ASP A 121 -7.81 -11.89 -9.73
CA ASP A 121 -8.47 -12.93 -10.54
C ASP A 121 -9.28 -12.30 -11.69
N SER A 122 -9.70 -11.04 -11.52
CA SER A 122 -10.54 -10.32 -12.49
C SER A 122 -10.24 -8.83 -12.55
N TRP A 123 -10.42 -8.25 -13.74
CA TRP A 123 -10.38 -6.79 -13.96
C TRP A 123 -11.39 -6.01 -13.11
N PHE A 124 -12.43 -6.68 -12.61
CA PHE A 124 -13.51 -6.06 -11.85
C PHE A 124 -13.46 -6.37 -10.35
N ASP A 125 -12.39 -7.00 -9.85
CA ASP A 125 -12.28 -7.34 -8.42
C ASP A 125 -12.39 -6.11 -7.52
N PHE A 126 -12.00 -4.94 -8.03
CA PHE A 126 -12.15 -3.68 -7.31
C PHE A 126 -13.62 -3.34 -6.97
N LEU A 127 -14.60 -3.80 -7.75
CA LEU A 127 -16.02 -3.57 -7.47
C LEU A 127 -16.49 -4.31 -6.21
N ARG A 128 -15.76 -5.34 -5.76
CA ARG A 128 -16.03 -6.07 -4.51
C ARG A 128 -15.45 -5.35 -3.29
N VAL A 129 -14.63 -4.32 -3.49
CA VAL A 129 -13.97 -3.56 -2.43
C VAL A 129 -14.95 -2.49 -1.88
N PRO A 130 -15.37 -2.55 -0.61
CA PRO A 130 -16.34 -1.60 -0.05
C PRO A 130 -15.89 -0.14 -0.16
N GLN A 131 -14.59 0.12 -0.03
CA GLN A 131 -14.01 1.45 -0.19
C GLN A 131 -14.20 2.01 -1.61
N CYS A 132 -14.12 1.15 -2.64
CA CYS A 132 -14.43 1.54 -4.01
C CYS A 132 -15.90 1.94 -4.16
N GLN A 133 -16.81 1.07 -3.71
CA GLN A 133 -18.26 1.30 -3.78
C GLN A 133 -18.64 2.62 -3.09
N ASN A 134 -18.15 2.84 -1.86
CA ASN A 134 -18.38 4.07 -1.11
C ASN A 134 -17.83 5.31 -1.81
N ALA A 135 -16.63 5.21 -2.39
CA ALA A 135 -16.03 6.30 -3.14
C ALA A 135 -16.88 6.67 -4.37
N LEU A 136 -17.34 5.68 -5.14
CA LEU A 136 -18.20 5.90 -6.30
C LEU A 136 -19.54 6.53 -5.90
N ILE A 137 -20.15 6.07 -4.81
CA ILE A 137 -21.40 6.64 -4.30
C ILE A 137 -21.21 8.11 -3.90
N LEU A 138 -20.17 8.44 -3.13
CA LEU A 138 -19.93 9.82 -2.68
C LEU A 138 -19.67 10.77 -3.85
N VAL A 139 -18.88 10.33 -4.84
CA VAL A 139 -18.64 11.11 -6.07
C VAL A 139 -19.94 11.28 -6.86
N ALA A 140 -20.74 10.22 -7.02
CA ALA A 140 -22.04 10.29 -7.69
C ALA A 140 -23.01 11.24 -6.96
N CYS A 141 -23.07 11.18 -5.63
CA CYS A 141 -23.87 12.10 -4.80
C CYS A 141 -23.45 13.56 -5.01
N HIS A 142 -22.15 13.86 -5.07
CA HIS A 142 -21.67 15.21 -5.37
C HIS A 142 -22.24 15.73 -6.69
N TRP A 143 -22.16 14.94 -7.77
CA TRP A 143 -22.67 15.36 -9.08
C TRP A 143 -24.20 15.40 -9.14
N ALA A 144 -24.89 14.48 -8.46
CA ALA A 144 -26.35 14.46 -8.37
C ALA A 144 -26.92 15.71 -7.67
N LEU A 145 -26.20 16.26 -6.69
CA LEU A 145 -26.55 17.51 -6.01
C LEU A 145 -26.40 18.76 -6.90
N ARG A 146 -25.85 18.62 -8.12
CA ARG A 146 -25.62 19.70 -9.10
C ARG A 146 -25.04 20.97 -8.46
N PRO A 147 -23.94 20.87 -7.71
CA PRO A 147 -23.33 22.03 -7.07
C PRO A 147 -22.92 23.05 -8.13
N ALA A 148 -22.98 24.33 -7.78
CA ALA A 148 -22.49 25.38 -8.66
C ALA A 148 -21.03 25.08 -9.08
N PRO A 149 -20.65 25.30 -10.36
CA PRO A 149 -19.36 24.88 -10.90
C PRO A 149 -18.21 25.74 -10.35
N ARG A 150 -17.74 25.40 -9.14
CA ARG A 150 -16.62 26.10 -8.47
C ARG A 150 -15.30 25.36 -8.65
N ALA A 151 -14.19 26.10 -8.63
CA ALA A 151 -12.88 25.51 -8.88
C ALA A 151 -12.52 24.37 -7.92
N PRO A 152 -12.78 24.45 -6.60
CA PRO A 152 -12.47 23.35 -5.70
C PRO A 152 -13.18 22.05 -6.07
N GLY A 153 -14.43 22.12 -6.54
CA GLY A 153 -15.20 20.92 -6.90
C GLY A 153 -14.61 20.22 -8.14
N HIS A 154 -14.23 21.00 -9.16
CA HIS A 154 -13.61 20.44 -10.36
C HIS A 154 -12.21 19.88 -10.08
N VAL A 155 -11.40 20.57 -9.27
CA VAL A 155 -10.05 20.12 -8.90
C VAL A 155 -10.10 18.85 -8.06
N LEU A 156 -10.96 18.80 -7.04
CA LEU A 156 -11.14 17.61 -6.21
C LEU A 156 -11.67 16.43 -7.04
N SER A 157 -12.59 16.68 -7.99
CA SER A 157 -13.10 15.64 -8.89
C SER A 157 -12.02 15.12 -9.84
N ALA A 158 -11.19 15.99 -10.41
CA ALA A 158 -10.06 15.60 -11.25
C ALA A 158 -9.01 14.79 -10.47
N ALA A 159 -8.72 15.19 -9.23
CA ALA A 159 -7.83 14.43 -8.36
C ALA A 159 -8.42 13.07 -7.98
N ALA A 160 -9.72 13.00 -7.65
CA ALA A 160 -10.41 11.76 -7.34
C ALA A 160 -10.39 10.81 -8.54
N LEU A 161 -10.61 11.33 -9.75
CA LEU A 161 -10.49 10.56 -10.99
C LEU A 161 -9.05 10.06 -11.20
N GLY A 162 -8.04 10.90 -10.98
CA GLY A 162 -6.64 10.52 -11.13
C GLY A 162 -6.23 9.38 -10.20
N PHE A 163 -6.64 9.46 -8.92
CA PHE A 163 -6.43 8.37 -7.97
C PHE A 163 -7.27 7.13 -8.30
N ALA A 164 -8.49 7.27 -8.79
CA ALA A 164 -9.33 6.14 -9.19
C ALA A 164 -8.73 5.39 -10.38
N VAL A 165 -8.29 6.10 -11.41
CA VAL A 165 -7.59 5.47 -12.55
C VAL A 165 -6.29 4.82 -12.08
N ALA A 166 -5.54 5.47 -11.18
CA ALA A 166 -4.35 4.86 -10.57
C ALA A 166 -4.67 3.57 -9.79
N ALA A 167 -5.80 3.51 -9.09
CA ALA A 167 -6.26 2.30 -8.39
C ALA A 167 -6.65 1.18 -9.36
N ILE A 168 -7.37 1.52 -10.44
CA ILE A 168 -7.86 0.58 -11.45
C ILE A 168 -6.70 -0.02 -12.26
N VAL A 169 -5.77 0.80 -12.74
CA VAL A 169 -4.64 0.36 -13.59
C VAL A 169 -3.72 -0.62 -12.85
N GLN A 170 -3.64 -0.52 -11.52
CA GLN A 170 -2.88 -1.47 -10.71
C GLN A 170 -3.52 -2.87 -10.66
N HIS A 171 -4.80 -3.00 -11.04
CA HIS A 171 -5.49 -4.28 -11.16
C HIS A 171 -5.54 -5.08 -9.83
N LYS A 172 -5.55 -4.39 -8.66
CA LYS A 172 -5.58 -5.05 -7.34
C LYS A 172 -6.87 -4.78 -6.57
N GLY A 173 -7.38 -5.80 -5.90
CA GLY A 173 -8.53 -5.73 -4.98
C GLY A 173 -8.20 -5.19 -3.58
N TRP A 174 -7.17 -4.35 -3.43
CA TRP A 174 -6.73 -3.87 -2.12
C TRP A 174 -7.47 -2.59 -1.70
N SER A 175 -8.02 -2.58 -0.48
CA SER A 175 -8.83 -1.46 0.05
C SER A 175 -8.11 -0.12 -0.03
N TYR A 176 -6.84 -0.10 0.38
CA TYR A 176 -6.06 1.13 0.50
C TYR A 176 -5.84 1.85 -0.83
N HIS A 177 -5.88 1.16 -1.97
CA HIS A 177 -5.81 1.80 -3.30
C HIS A 177 -6.94 2.81 -3.51
N TRP A 178 -8.11 2.58 -2.91
CA TRP A 178 -9.30 3.41 -3.05
C TRP A 178 -9.41 4.49 -1.98
N TYR A 179 -8.55 4.45 -0.96
CA TYR A 179 -8.58 5.40 0.15
C TYR A 179 -8.53 6.87 -0.31
N PRO A 180 -7.65 7.30 -1.24
CA PRO A 180 -7.62 8.69 -1.68
C PRO A 180 -8.91 9.13 -2.36
N VAL A 181 -9.52 8.26 -3.15
CA VAL A 181 -10.80 8.53 -3.83
C VAL A 181 -11.93 8.65 -2.81
N LEU A 182 -11.96 7.77 -1.81
CA LEU A 182 -12.93 7.81 -0.71
C LEU A 182 -12.81 9.12 0.09
N ALA A 183 -11.58 9.51 0.46
CA ALA A 183 -11.32 10.73 1.21
C ALA A 183 -11.70 11.99 0.40
N LEU A 184 -11.36 12.04 -0.89
CA LEU A 184 -11.76 13.13 -1.78
C LEU A 184 -13.28 13.14 -2.02
N GLY A 185 -13.91 11.97 -2.10
CA GLY A 185 -15.38 11.83 -2.17
C GLY A 185 -16.07 12.45 -0.96
N TRP A 186 -15.55 12.22 0.25
CA TRP A 186 -16.03 12.89 1.46
C TRP A 186 -15.86 14.41 1.41
N LEU A 187 -14.72 14.90 0.91
CA LEU A 187 -14.50 16.34 0.74
C LEU A 187 -15.45 16.97 -0.29
N LEU A 188 -15.66 16.31 -1.43
CA LEU A 188 -16.61 16.71 -2.47
C LEU A 188 -18.04 16.75 -1.93
N PHE A 189 -18.43 15.73 -1.17
CA PHE A 189 -19.74 15.64 -0.55
C PHE A 189 -19.96 16.73 0.51
N ALA A 190 -18.96 16.97 1.38
CA ALA A 190 -19.00 18.05 2.36
C ALA A 190 -19.07 19.43 1.69
N GLN A 191 -18.31 19.65 0.61
CA GLN A 191 -18.36 20.89 -0.16
C GLN A 191 -19.76 21.11 -0.79
N ALA A 192 -20.34 20.07 -1.41
CA ALA A 192 -21.67 20.15 -1.98
C ALA A 192 -22.72 20.46 -0.91
N GLY A 193 -22.65 19.81 0.25
CA GLY A 193 -23.48 20.10 1.42
C GLY A 193 -23.36 21.54 1.89
N ALA A 194 -22.13 22.05 2.06
CA ALA A 194 -21.89 23.44 2.48
C ALA A 194 -22.47 24.46 1.48
N VAL A 195 -22.28 24.24 0.18
CA VAL A 195 -22.85 25.10 -0.87
C VAL A 195 -24.39 25.04 -0.84
N ALA A 196 -24.96 23.85 -0.68
CA ALA A 196 -26.40 23.63 -0.61
C ALA A 196 -27.04 24.32 0.62
N VAL A 197 -26.34 24.35 1.76
CA VAL A 197 -26.78 25.08 2.97
C VAL A 197 -26.67 26.59 2.74
N ALA A 198 -25.52 27.09 2.27
CA ALA A 198 -25.29 28.51 2.05
C ALA A 198 -26.30 29.13 1.07
N GLN A 199 -26.60 28.43 -0.03
CA GLN A 199 -27.60 28.87 -1.01
C GLN A 199 -29.04 28.91 -0.44
N ARG A 200 -29.32 28.18 0.65
CA ARG A 200 -30.66 28.11 1.27
C ARG A 200 -30.90 29.13 2.35
N VAL A 201 -29.90 29.39 3.18
CA VAL A 201 -29.91 30.56 4.08
C VAL A 201 -30.21 31.82 3.25
N TRP A 202 -29.69 31.88 2.03
CA TRP A 202 -29.94 32.96 1.08
C TRP A 202 -31.29 32.93 0.34
N ARG A 203 -32.04 31.82 0.31
CA ARG A 203 -33.23 31.66 -0.57
C ARG A 203 -34.52 31.13 0.10
N GLY A 204 -34.54 30.87 1.41
CA GLY A 204 -35.77 30.54 2.15
C GLY A 204 -36.53 29.27 1.70
N ARG A 205 -35.84 28.21 1.25
CA ARG A 205 -36.44 26.99 0.64
C ARG A 205 -36.32 25.72 1.52
N PRO A 206 -37.21 24.70 1.37
CA PRO A 206 -37.51 23.66 2.39
C PRO A 206 -36.45 22.56 2.63
N LEU A 207 -36.66 21.79 3.72
CA LEU A 207 -35.72 21.00 4.55
C LEU A 207 -34.99 19.78 3.95
N ALA A 208 -35.47 19.12 2.90
CA ALA A 208 -34.88 17.86 2.34
C ALA A 208 -33.32 17.82 2.16
N PRO A 209 -32.67 18.86 1.67
CA PRO A 209 -31.21 19.09 1.66
C PRO A 209 -30.51 19.29 3.01
N ALA A 210 -31.17 19.91 3.99
CA ALA A 210 -30.63 20.02 5.35
C ALA A 210 -30.63 18.65 5.99
N ILE A 211 -31.61 17.81 5.63
CA ILE A 211 -31.61 16.37 5.94
C ILE A 211 -30.44 15.67 5.23
N ALA A 212 -30.14 15.98 3.96
CA ALA A 212 -28.96 15.42 3.28
C ALA A 212 -27.63 15.86 3.93
N ALA A 213 -27.51 17.12 4.38
CA ALA A 213 -26.34 17.62 5.10
C ALA A 213 -26.24 17.07 6.53
N ALA A 214 -27.38 16.91 7.23
CA ALA A 214 -27.45 16.27 8.54
C ALA A 214 -27.15 14.77 8.43
N LEU A 215 -27.58 14.10 7.37
CA LEU A 215 -27.18 12.73 7.02
C LEU A 215 -25.69 12.68 6.70
N ALA A 216 -25.14 13.68 6.02
CA ALA A 216 -23.70 13.75 5.74
C ALA A 216 -22.87 13.86 7.01
N VAL A 217 -23.27 14.78 7.90
CA VAL A 217 -22.64 14.97 9.21
C VAL A 217 -22.87 13.75 10.10
N GLY A 218 -24.07 13.16 10.07
CA GLY A 218 -24.41 11.94 10.80
C GLY A 218 -23.64 10.73 10.34
N LEU A 219 -23.47 10.53 9.03
CA LEU A 219 -22.64 9.47 8.46
C LEU A 219 -21.15 9.71 8.74
N ALA A 220 -20.68 10.96 8.69
CA ALA A 220 -19.32 11.31 9.09
C ALA A 220 -19.09 11.10 10.60
N GLY A 221 -20.09 11.41 11.44
CA GLY A 221 -20.08 11.16 12.88
C GLY A 221 -20.12 9.67 13.22
N LEU A 222 -20.94 8.88 12.52
CA LEU A 222 -20.97 7.42 12.66
C LEU A 222 -19.65 6.81 12.21
N ALA A 223 -19.08 7.28 11.10
CA ALA A 223 -17.78 6.82 10.63
C ALA A 223 -16.63 7.23 11.59
N LEU A 224 -16.72 8.39 12.25
CA LEU A 224 -15.84 8.77 13.38
C LEU A 224 -15.97 7.82 14.57
N LEU A 225 -17.19 7.38 14.91
CA LEU A 225 -17.43 6.44 16.01
C LEU A 225 -16.92 5.02 15.68
N MET A 226 -16.92 4.63 14.41
CA MET A 226 -16.44 3.31 13.95
C MET A 226 -14.93 3.28 13.67
N ALA A 227 -14.32 4.41 13.32
CA ALA A 227 -12.88 4.51 13.01
C ALA A 227 -11.93 3.90 14.07
N PRO A 228 -12.16 4.04 15.39
CA PRO A 228 -11.33 3.40 16.41
C PRO A 228 -11.37 1.87 16.34
N ARG A 229 -12.52 1.27 15.99
CA ARG A 229 -12.67 -0.20 15.91
C ARG A 229 -11.89 -0.79 14.74
N ASP A 230 -11.82 -0.09 13.61
CA ASP A 230 -11.02 -0.52 12.46
C ASP A 230 -9.54 -0.15 12.62
N GLY A 231 -9.21 0.99 13.23
CA GLY A 231 -7.84 1.37 13.56
C GLY A 231 -7.19 0.50 14.65
N GLN A 232 -8.00 -0.18 15.48
CA GLN A 232 -7.54 -1.14 16.49
C GLN A 232 -7.34 -2.57 15.95
N ARG A 233 -7.52 -2.83 14.64
CA ARG A 233 -7.10 -4.11 14.04
C ARG A 233 -5.58 -4.20 14.01
N ALA A 234 -5.01 -4.47 15.18
CA ALA A 234 -3.61 -4.79 15.33
C ALA A 234 -3.32 -6.08 14.56
N ASN A 235 -2.17 -6.12 13.91
CA ASN A 235 -1.67 -7.35 13.36
C ASN A 235 -1.53 -8.39 14.50
N PRO A 236 -2.24 -9.54 14.44
CA PRO A 236 -2.29 -10.47 15.57
C PRO A 236 -1.02 -11.33 15.66
N TYR A 237 -0.27 -11.50 14.58
CA TYR A 237 0.83 -12.48 14.53
C TYR A 237 1.98 -12.20 15.50
N PRO A 238 2.40 -10.95 15.79
CA PRO A 238 3.33 -10.67 16.88
C PRO A 238 2.87 -11.21 18.24
N ALA A 239 1.60 -11.01 18.60
CA ALA A 239 1.03 -11.50 19.86
C ALA A 239 0.84 -13.02 19.86
N MET A 240 0.53 -13.62 18.70
CA MET A 240 0.33 -15.06 18.56
C MET A 240 1.65 -15.85 18.54
N LEU A 241 2.63 -15.42 17.74
CA LEU A 241 3.87 -16.16 17.48
C LEU A 241 5.03 -15.71 18.37
N GLY A 242 5.05 -14.44 18.78
CA GLY A 242 6.12 -13.85 19.58
C GLY A 242 6.40 -14.61 20.89
N PRO A 243 5.38 -14.91 21.72
CA PRO A 243 5.59 -15.67 22.95
C PRO A 243 6.19 -17.05 22.71
N ALA A 244 5.73 -17.78 21.69
CA ALA A 244 6.26 -19.11 21.34
C ALA A 244 7.72 -19.03 20.87
N ILE A 245 8.06 -18.04 20.04
CA ILE A 245 9.44 -17.79 19.59
C ILE A 245 10.33 -17.40 20.78
N GLY A 246 9.84 -16.54 21.67
CA GLY A 246 10.56 -16.12 22.87
C GLY A 246 10.83 -17.27 23.84
N ALA A 247 9.85 -18.13 24.08
CA ALA A 247 10.00 -19.33 24.90
C ALA A 247 11.04 -20.32 24.34
N LEU A 248 11.21 -20.34 23.01
CA LEU A 248 12.25 -21.11 22.32
C LEU A 248 13.59 -20.39 22.26
N GLY A 249 13.72 -19.24 22.93
CA GLY A 249 14.94 -18.45 23.10
C GLY A 249 15.23 -17.43 22.01
N GLY A 250 14.26 -17.11 21.14
CA GLY A 250 14.36 -16.08 20.11
C GLY A 250 15.43 -16.35 19.03
N GLY A 251 15.95 -15.28 18.44
CA GLY A 251 17.01 -15.31 17.42
C GLY A 251 16.51 -15.09 15.99
N PRO A 252 17.35 -15.36 14.98
CA PRO A 252 16.96 -15.28 13.58
C PRO A 252 15.91 -16.34 13.23
N VAL A 253 14.82 -15.89 12.60
CA VAL A 253 13.68 -16.69 12.20
C VAL A 253 13.51 -16.63 10.69
N LEU A 254 13.27 -17.79 10.07
CA LEU A 254 12.88 -17.90 8.68
C LEU A 254 11.35 -18.08 8.60
N VAL A 255 10.65 -17.07 8.10
CA VAL A 255 9.19 -17.10 7.96
C VAL A 255 8.84 -17.49 6.52
N LEU A 256 8.28 -18.69 6.36
CA LEU A 256 7.76 -19.24 5.11
C LEU A 256 6.24 -19.11 5.12
N ALA A 257 5.74 -17.90 4.83
CA ALA A 257 4.31 -17.59 4.80
C ALA A 257 3.99 -16.61 3.66
N SER A 258 2.85 -16.77 3.01
CA SER A 258 2.38 -15.92 1.91
C SER A 258 2.19 -14.45 2.34
N PRO A 259 1.50 -14.14 3.46
CA PRO A 259 1.17 -12.76 3.81
C PRO A 259 2.34 -12.04 4.49
N LEU A 260 2.63 -10.82 4.02
CA LEU A 260 3.62 -9.90 4.62
C LEU A 260 3.40 -9.69 6.13
N ARG A 261 2.13 -9.60 6.54
CA ARG A 261 1.75 -9.36 7.94
C ARG A 261 2.22 -10.47 8.89
N VAL A 262 2.49 -11.69 8.42
CA VAL A 262 2.99 -12.75 9.32
C VAL A 262 4.38 -12.42 9.83
N ALA A 263 5.27 -11.98 8.94
CA ALA A 263 6.64 -11.64 9.29
C ALA A 263 6.78 -10.25 9.93
N TYR A 264 6.00 -9.25 9.49
CA TYR A 264 6.14 -7.88 9.97
C TYR A 264 4.90 -7.39 10.73
N PRO A 265 5.03 -6.87 11.97
CA PRO A 265 6.29 -6.50 12.65
C PRO A 265 6.86 -7.59 13.58
N LEU A 266 6.53 -8.87 13.37
CA LEU A 266 7.02 -9.96 14.25
C LEU A 266 8.55 -9.99 14.32
N VAL A 267 9.24 -9.92 13.18
CA VAL A 267 10.71 -9.97 13.09
C VAL A 267 11.41 -8.67 13.50
N THR A 268 10.64 -7.64 13.90
CA THR A 268 11.18 -6.41 14.48
C THR A 268 10.95 -6.35 15.99
N GLN A 269 10.32 -7.38 16.59
CA GLN A 269 10.18 -7.48 18.04
C GLN A 269 11.55 -7.73 18.70
N PRO A 270 11.79 -7.20 19.92
CA PRO A 270 13.03 -7.45 20.64
C PRO A 270 13.34 -8.94 20.73
N GLY A 271 14.56 -9.33 20.37
CA GLY A 271 15.02 -10.72 20.42
C GLY A 271 14.56 -11.61 19.25
N ILE A 272 13.77 -11.10 18.30
CA ILE A 272 13.38 -11.81 17.08
C ILE A 272 14.00 -11.11 15.88
N GLY A 273 14.70 -11.85 15.02
CA GLY A 273 15.32 -11.29 13.81
C GLY A 273 14.86 -12.00 12.55
N ALA A 274 14.93 -11.31 11.41
CA ALA A 274 14.68 -11.93 10.11
C ALA A 274 15.92 -12.66 9.58
N THR A 275 15.73 -13.88 9.08
CA THR A 275 16.74 -14.62 8.29
C THR A 275 16.72 -14.20 6.82
N ALA A 276 15.53 -14.14 6.22
CA ALA A 276 15.37 -13.83 4.80
C ALA A 276 15.23 -12.32 4.55
N ARG A 277 15.74 -11.85 3.41
CA ARG A 277 15.50 -10.48 2.91
C ARG A 277 14.08 -10.30 2.38
N PHE A 278 13.43 -11.40 1.95
CA PHE A 278 12.06 -11.36 1.50
C PHE A 278 11.11 -11.28 2.69
N PRO A 279 10.23 -10.28 2.74
CA PRO A 279 9.37 -10.08 3.89
C PRO A 279 8.13 -10.97 3.86
N SER A 280 7.89 -11.69 2.76
CA SER A 280 6.88 -12.75 2.63
C SER A 280 7.17 -13.66 1.45
N MET A 281 6.46 -14.77 1.37
CA MET A 281 6.50 -15.73 0.27
C MET A 281 5.39 -15.50 -0.77
N GLY A 282 4.76 -14.32 -0.79
CA GLY A 282 3.71 -14.01 -1.77
C GLY A 282 4.20 -14.12 -3.22
N LEU A 283 5.49 -13.84 -3.47
CA LEU A 283 6.11 -14.04 -4.79
C LEU A 283 6.23 -15.52 -5.19
N VAL A 284 6.23 -16.46 -4.23
CA VAL A 284 6.17 -17.89 -4.53
C VAL A 284 4.80 -18.24 -5.11
N ALA A 285 3.72 -17.73 -4.51
CA ALA A 285 2.36 -17.87 -5.05
C ALA A 285 2.25 -17.27 -6.45
N ALA A 286 2.79 -16.07 -6.64
CA ALA A 286 2.83 -15.39 -7.93
C ALA A 286 3.59 -16.18 -9.01
N ALA A 287 4.78 -16.69 -8.68
CA ALA A 287 5.59 -17.52 -9.57
C ALA A 287 4.90 -18.84 -9.91
N TRP A 288 4.27 -19.48 -8.93
CA TRP A 288 3.51 -20.71 -9.12
C TRP A 288 2.33 -20.51 -10.08
N GLN A 289 1.50 -19.49 -9.84
CA GLN A 289 0.33 -19.17 -10.66
C GLN A 289 0.69 -18.85 -12.12
N THR A 290 1.86 -18.24 -12.33
CA THR A 290 2.31 -17.84 -13.67
C THR A 290 3.20 -18.88 -14.36
N GLY A 291 3.61 -19.94 -13.65
CA GLY A 291 4.60 -20.90 -14.13
C GLY A 291 6.00 -20.30 -14.34
N ASP A 292 6.32 -19.20 -13.65
CA ASP A 292 7.58 -18.48 -13.84
C ASP A 292 8.73 -19.17 -13.10
N VAL A 293 9.44 -20.04 -13.83
CA VAL A 293 10.56 -20.83 -13.32
C VAL A 293 11.71 -19.93 -12.87
N ALA A 294 11.99 -18.84 -13.61
CA ALA A 294 13.11 -17.94 -13.33
C ALA A 294 12.91 -17.21 -11.99
N VAL A 295 11.69 -16.74 -11.72
CA VAL A 295 11.34 -16.16 -10.40
C VAL A 295 11.50 -17.22 -9.30
N GLY A 296 11.02 -18.45 -9.53
CA GLY A 296 11.15 -19.54 -8.56
C GLY A 296 12.61 -19.89 -8.24
N ASP A 297 13.46 -19.99 -9.26
CA ASP A 297 14.90 -20.26 -9.11
C ASP A 297 15.60 -19.12 -8.36
N TYR A 298 15.30 -17.87 -8.72
CA TYR A 298 15.84 -16.70 -8.03
C TYR A 298 15.47 -16.70 -6.54
N LEU A 299 14.20 -16.98 -6.20
CA LEU A 299 13.75 -17.04 -4.81
C LEU A 299 14.47 -18.15 -4.03
N ARG A 300 14.59 -19.35 -4.61
CA ARG A 300 15.31 -20.48 -3.97
C ARG A 300 16.78 -20.15 -3.72
N HIS A 301 17.47 -19.67 -4.75
CA HIS A 301 18.90 -19.39 -4.66
C HIS A 301 19.19 -18.25 -3.68
N THR A 302 18.42 -17.16 -3.76
CA THR A 302 18.57 -16.02 -2.86
C THR A 302 18.26 -16.39 -1.41
N LEU A 303 17.22 -17.21 -1.18
CA LEU A 303 16.91 -17.68 0.17
C LEU A 303 18.03 -18.56 0.74
N ALA A 304 18.66 -19.40 -0.09
CA ALA A 304 19.82 -20.20 0.33
C ALA A 304 21.05 -19.35 0.65
N GLN A 305 21.25 -18.22 -0.04
CA GLN A 305 22.28 -17.24 0.31
C GLN A 305 21.97 -16.58 1.67
N ASP A 306 20.73 -16.16 1.88
CA ASP A 306 20.30 -15.54 3.14
C ASP A 306 20.45 -16.48 4.33
N VAL A 307 20.04 -17.75 4.18
CA VAL A 307 20.22 -18.79 5.20
C VAL A 307 21.69 -19.05 5.50
N ARG A 308 22.59 -18.97 4.52
CA ARG A 308 24.04 -19.10 4.76
C ARG A 308 24.61 -17.90 5.50
N ALA A 309 24.22 -16.69 5.11
CA ALA A 309 24.69 -15.45 5.71
C ALA A 309 24.16 -15.27 7.15
N ARG A 310 22.93 -15.68 7.40
CA ARG A 310 22.28 -15.56 8.71
C ARG A 310 21.45 -16.81 9.00
N PRO A 311 22.06 -17.90 9.50
CA PRO A 311 21.37 -19.15 9.75
C PRO A 311 20.15 -18.98 10.68
N PRO A 312 18.98 -19.53 10.30
CA PRO A 312 17.81 -19.47 11.15
C PRO A 312 17.97 -20.41 12.35
N ARG A 313 17.46 -19.99 13.51
CA ARG A 313 17.25 -20.88 14.67
C ARG A 313 15.88 -21.54 14.62
N LEU A 314 14.89 -20.81 14.10
CA LEU A 314 13.51 -21.23 13.98
C LEU A 314 12.98 -21.01 12.57
N LEU A 315 12.11 -21.91 12.12
CA LEU A 315 11.31 -21.77 10.92
C LEU A 315 9.84 -21.65 11.32
N ILE A 316 9.14 -20.68 10.75
CA ILE A 316 7.69 -20.52 10.87
C ILE A 316 7.10 -20.83 9.50
N VAL A 317 6.37 -21.93 9.40
CA VAL A 317 5.87 -22.46 8.12
C VAL A 317 4.36 -22.48 8.12
N GLU A 318 3.75 -21.72 7.22
CA GLU A 318 2.31 -21.70 6.99
C GLU A 318 1.85 -23.03 6.37
N THR A 319 0.80 -23.63 6.93
CA THR A 319 0.29 -24.94 6.48
C THR A 319 -0.73 -24.85 5.36
N ALA A 320 -1.39 -23.71 5.20
CA ALA A 320 -2.41 -23.47 4.19
C ALA A 320 -2.14 -22.13 3.46
N PRO A 321 -1.07 -22.05 2.66
CA PRO A 321 -0.65 -20.78 2.08
C PRO A 321 -1.68 -20.20 1.11
N TYR A 322 -2.04 -18.93 1.33
CA TYR A 322 -2.94 -18.20 0.44
C TYR A 322 -2.34 -18.06 -0.97
N GLY A 323 -3.16 -18.28 -2.00
CA GLY A 323 -2.78 -18.17 -3.42
C GLY A 323 -2.05 -19.39 -3.98
N LEU A 324 -1.86 -20.45 -3.19
CA LEU A 324 -1.22 -21.69 -3.58
C LEU A 324 -2.21 -22.87 -3.46
N PRO A 325 -1.99 -23.98 -4.20
CA PRO A 325 -2.91 -25.12 -4.16
C PRO A 325 -2.98 -25.76 -2.77
N PRO A 326 -4.12 -26.39 -2.41
CA PRO A 326 -4.22 -27.16 -1.17
C PRO A 326 -3.09 -28.19 -1.06
N GLY A 327 -2.45 -28.26 0.10
CA GLY A 327 -1.33 -29.18 0.35
C GLY A 327 0.03 -28.71 -0.18
N PHE A 328 0.16 -27.47 -0.65
CA PHE A 328 1.46 -26.92 -1.01
C PHE A 328 2.42 -26.92 0.19
N ASP A 329 3.61 -27.52 0.03
CA ASP A 329 4.64 -27.61 1.06
C ASP A 329 5.84 -26.71 0.73
N TYR A 330 6.01 -25.64 1.50
CA TYR A 330 7.15 -24.74 1.38
C TYR A 330 8.50 -25.45 1.59
N LEU A 331 8.58 -26.42 2.49
CA LEU A 331 9.83 -27.15 2.75
C LEU A 331 10.19 -28.01 1.55
N ALA A 332 9.21 -28.67 0.92
CA ALA A 332 9.43 -29.42 -0.32
C ALA A 332 9.80 -28.50 -1.50
N TYR A 333 9.13 -27.35 -1.62
CA TYR A 333 9.40 -26.38 -2.68
C TYR A 333 10.82 -25.81 -2.60
N PHE A 334 11.21 -25.30 -1.43
CA PHE A 334 12.54 -24.73 -1.21
C PHE A 334 13.64 -25.79 -1.05
N GLY A 335 13.28 -27.00 -0.60
CA GLY A 335 14.20 -28.12 -0.41
C GLY A 335 14.83 -28.65 -1.69
N ARG A 336 14.31 -28.25 -2.86
CA ARG A 336 14.94 -28.48 -4.17
C ARG A 336 16.32 -27.83 -4.29
N GLU A 337 16.55 -26.76 -3.54
CA GLU A 337 17.88 -26.15 -3.39
C GLU A 337 18.69 -26.93 -2.35
N PRO A 338 19.83 -27.55 -2.73
CA PRO A 338 20.52 -28.51 -1.85
C PRO A 338 20.91 -27.96 -0.48
N ALA A 339 21.27 -26.68 -0.41
CA ALA A 339 21.62 -26.03 0.85
C ALA A 339 20.42 -25.92 1.81
N LEU A 340 19.22 -25.62 1.29
CA LEU A 340 17.99 -25.54 2.08
C LEU A 340 17.48 -26.93 2.45
N GLY A 341 17.58 -27.90 1.54
CA GLY A 341 17.23 -29.30 1.84
C GLY A 341 18.01 -29.85 3.05
N ARG A 342 19.33 -29.63 3.10
CA ARG A 342 20.17 -30.03 4.26
C ARG A 342 19.79 -29.32 5.55
N LEU A 343 19.38 -28.05 5.47
CA LEU A 343 18.87 -27.32 6.64
C LEU A 343 17.57 -27.95 7.14
N PHE A 344 16.62 -28.23 6.23
CA PHE A 344 15.30 -28.74 6.59
C PHE A 344 15.35 -30.15 7.16
N GLN A 345 16.31 -31.00 6.74
CA GLN A 345 16.56 -32.30 7.35
C GLN A 345 16.98 -32.23 8.83
N ARG A 346 17.56 -31.10 9.26
CA ARG A 346 17.96 -30.84 10.65
C ARG A 346 16.86 -30.16 11.47
N CYS A 347 15.72 -29.86 10.85
CA CYS A 347 14.62 -29.19 11.52
C CYS A 347 13.73 -30.21 12.23
N ARG A 348 13.45 -29.98 13.51
CA ARG A 348 12.46 -30.73 14.28
C ARG A 348 11.27 -29.83 14.56
N GLN A 349 10.05 -30.31 14.30
CA GLN A 349 8.85 -29.59 14.70
C GLN A 349 8.74 -29.59 16.23
N VAL A 350 8.59 -28.39 16.81
CA VAL A 350 8.52 -28.18 18.26
C VAL A 350 7.16 -27.65 18.71
N GLY A 351 6.33 -27.18 17.77
CA GLY A 351 4.98 -26.71 18.09
C GLY A 351 4.16 -26.34 16.87
N VAL A 352 2.90 -26.01 17.12
CA VAL A 352 1.94 -25.46 16.15
C VAL A 352 1.21 -24.30 16.81
N VAL A 353 1.08 -23.19 16.09
CA VAL A 353 0.32 -22.01 16.56
C VAL A 353 -0.61 -21.58 15.42
N GLY A 354 -1.91 -21.81 15.58
CA GLY A 354 -2.89 -21.59 14.52
C GLY A 354 -2.54 -22.39 13.26
N GLU A 355 -2.35 -21.70 12.14
CA GLU A 355 -1.98 -22.26 10.84
C GLU A 355 -0.46 -22.39 10.62
N PHE A 356 0.36 -22.20 11.65
CA PHE A 356 1.83 -22.22 11.52
C PHE A 356 2.47 -23.37 12.28
N ARG A 357 3.32 -24.12 11.58
CA ARG A 357 4.27 -25.05 12.19
C ARG A 357 5.51 -24.28 12.63
N ILE A 358 5.96 -24.54 13.86
CA ILE A 358 7.22 -24.01 14.39
C ILE A 358 8.24 -25.14 14.39
N LEU A 359 9.32 -24.95 13.64
CA LEU A 359 10.42 -25.92 13.57
C LEU A 359 11.69 -25.29 14.14
N GLN A 360 12.41 -26.06 14.96
CA GLN A 360 13.70 -25.66 15.50
C GLN A 360 14.82 -26.34 14.71
N VAL A 361 15.83 -25.55 14.34
CA VAL A 361 17.02 -26.06 13.66
C VAL A 361 17.97 -26.64 14.69
N ALA A 362 18.29 -27.93 14.58
CA ALA A 362 19.31 -28.55 15.43
C ALA A 362 20.68 -27.89 15.21
N PRO A 363 21.56 -27.77 16.23
CA PRO A 363 22.92 -27.27 16.06
C PRO A 363 23.66 -28.03 14.95
N ALA A 364 24.59 -27.38 14.26
CA ALA A 364 25.45 -28.12 13.34
C ALA A 364 26.31 -29.09 14.16
N PRO A 365 26.53 -30.33 13.73
CA PRO A 365 27.49 -31.20 14.40
C PRO A 365 28.84 -30.48 14.41
N VAL A 366 29.44 -30.35 15.59
CA VAL A 366 30.79 -29.82 15.73
C VAL A 366 31.70 -30.83 15.04
N VAL A 367 32.19 -30.49 13.84
CA VAL A 367 33.27 -31.25 13.22
C VAL A 367 34.47 -31.01 14.13
N SER A 368 34.77 -31.98 15.00
CA SER A 368 36.06 -32.01 15.68
C SER A 368 37.10 -32.12 14.57
N GLU A 369 37.81 -31.04 14.28
CA GLU A 369 39.10 -31.10 13.61
C GLU A 369 39.99 -31.98 14.48
N MET A 370 39.99 -33.29 14.21
CA MET A 370 40.97 -34.19 14.75
C MET A 370 42.32 -33.73 14.21
N GLN A 371 43.08 -33.14 15.13
CA GLN A 371 44.49 -32.91 15.08
C GLN A 371 45.21 -34.11 14.47
N HIS A 372 45.59 -34.00 13.20
CA HIS A 372 46.76 -34.68 12.65
C HIS A 372 47.72 -33.59 12.22
N ARG A 373 48.51 -33.12 13.20
CA ARG A 373 49.86 -32.61 12.91
C ARG A 373 50.82 -33.77 13.16
N PRO A 374 51.74 -34.04 12.22
CA PRO A 374 52.64 -35.19 12.24
C PRO A 374 53.63 -35.14 13.41
#